data_AF-A0A6H2D369-F1
#
_entry.id   AF-A0A6H2D369-F1
#
_cell.length_a   1.000
_cell.length_b   1.000
_cell.length_c   1.000
_cell.angle_alpha   90.00
_cell.angle_beta   90.00
_cell.angle_gamma   90.00
#
_symmetry.space_group_name_H-M   'P 1'
#
loop_
_entity.id
_entity.type
_entity.pdbx_description
1 polymer ?
#
loop_
_entity_poly.entity_id
_entity_poly.type
_entity_poly.pdbx_seq_one_letter_code
_entity_poly.pdbx_strand_id
1 'polypeptide(L)'
;MLIPIAIFIIIGVGFFLAVNRISTQRNVELNRLENKKRSQYERYQFMLQQRSLLRKEVDDKERKLTTLRNNEQGGIRTVSTSDLNIDEIDDNEKVSRYLIQQGKITMEQNEKVLQKMGVMQMDYLGTCLALGFIDLKTAKQAIKVNKIASKSIIK
;
A
#
# COMPACT_ATOMS: atom_id res chain seq x y z
N MET A 1 54.94 59.80 7.68
CA MET A 1 55.13 58.33 7.47
C MET A 1 54.18 57.46 8.29
N LEU A 2 53.49 57.97 9.32
CA LEU A 2 52.54 57.18 10.13
C LEU A 2 51.20 56.89 9.43
N ILE A 3 50.71 57.82 8.60
CA ILE A 3 49.45 57.69 7.86
C ILE A 3 49.39 56.46 6.94
N PRO A 4 50.40 56.17 6.09
CA PRO A 4 50.35 54.97 5.24
C PRO A 4 50.38 53.67 6.07
N ILE A 5 51.11 53.64 7.18
CA ILE A 5 51.19 52.46 8.07
C ILE A 5 49.81 52.18 8.70
N ALA A 6 49.09 53.21 9.15
CA ALA A 6 47.74 53.06 9.68
C ALA A 6 46.75 52.51 8.65
N ILE A 7 46.83 52.95 7.39
CA ILE A 7 45.98 52.46 6.30
C ILE A 7 46.24 50.97 6.03
N PHE A 8 47.51 50.54 6.00
CA PHE A 8 47.85 49.13 5.81
C PHE A 8 47.32 48.23 6.94
N ILE A 9 47.34 48.71 8.19
CA ILE A 9 46.78 47.96 9.33
C ILE A 9 45.27 47.80 9.19
N ILE A 10 44.54 48.86 8.81
CA ILE A 10 43.08 48.79 8.62
C ILE A 10 42.72 47.81 7.50
N ILE A 11 43.46 47.83 6.38
CA ILE A 11 43.26 46.88 5.28
C ILE A 11 43.55 45.45 5.73
N GLY A 12 44.63 45.22 6.48
CA GLY A 12 44.99 43.91 7.00
C GLY A 12 43.93 43.33 7.94
N VAL A 13 43.40 44.15 8.86
CA VAL A 13 42.32 43.76 9.76
C VAL A 13 41.02 43.47 8.99
N GLY A 14 40.68 44.31 8.00
CA GLY A 14 39.51 44.09 7.15
C GLY A 14 39.60 42.78 6.35
N PHE A 15 40.78 42.49 5.80
CA PHE A 15 41.03 41.24 5.07
C PHE A 15 40.93 40.02 5.99
N PHE A 16 41.51 40.10 7.19
CA PHE A 16 41.45 39.01 8.18
C PHE A 16 40.00 38.68 8.60
N LEU A 17 39.16 39.70 8.82
CA LEU A 17 37.75 39.51 9.14
C LEU A 17 36.96 38.88 7.98
N ALA A 18 37.25 39.28 6.74
CA ALA A 18 36.61 38.70 5.56
C ALA A 18 36.95 37.21 5.39
N VAL A 19 38.22 36.85 5.56
CA VAL A 19 38.68 35.44 5.47
C VAL A 19 38.05 34.59 6.57
N ASN A 20 38.00 35.09 7.81
CA ASN A 20 37.37 34.36 8.91
C ASN A 20 35.88 34.14 8.69
N ARG A 21 35.17 35.11 8.12
CA ARG A 21 33.74 34.97 7.79
C ARG A 21 33.50 33.88 6.74
N ILE A 22 34.31 33.85 5.68
CA ILE A 22 34.22 32.84 4.60
C ILE A 22 34.53 31.44 5.15
N SER A 23 35.57 31.32 5.97
CA SER A 23 35.95 30.05 6.59
C SER A 23 34.83 29.49 7.47
N THR A 24 34.18 30.35 8.25
CA THR A 24 33.06 29.97 9.12
C THR A 24 31.85 29.51 8.31
N GLN A 25 31.50 30.21 7.22
CA GLN A 25 30.39 29.81 6.35
C GLN A 25 30.63 28.45 5.68
N ARG A 26 31.86 28.18 5.21
CA ARG A 26 32.21 26.87 4.65
C ARG A 26 32.05 25.74 5.66
N ASN A 27 32.49 25.95 6.91
CA ASN A 27 32.34 24.94 7.95
C ASN A 27 30.86 24.67 8.29
N VAL A 28 30.02 25.70 8.27
CA VAL A 28 28.56 25.54 8.48
C VAL A 28 27.92 24.75 7.33
N GLU A 29 28.28 25.04 6.09
CA GLU A 29 27.77 24.30 4.92
C GLU A 29 28.24 22.85 4.90
N LEU A 30 29.50 22.59 5.22
CA LEU A 30 30.05 21.24 5.33
C LEU A 30 29.33 20.44 6.41
N ASN A 31 29.17 21.01 7.61
CA ASN A 31 28.42 20.37 8.69
C ASN A 31 26.96 20.12 8.30
N ARG A 32 26.32 21.04 7.57
CA ARG A 32 24.96 20.86 7.07
C ARG A 32 24.86 19.72 6.06
N LEU A 33 25.82 19.61 5.14
CA LEU A 33 25.87 18.51 4.17
C LEU A 33 26.13 17.17 4.85
N GLU A 34 27.04 17.14 5.82
CA GLU A 34 27.37 15.93 6.58
C GLU A 34 26.15 15.45 7.39
N ASN A 35 25.47 16.36 8.09
CA ASN A 35 24.23 16.05 8.80
C ASN A 35 23.14 15.53 7.85
N LYS A 36 23.02 16.12 6.65
CA LYS A 36 22.07 15.64 5.64
C LYS A 36 22.42 14.23 5.17
N LYS A 37 23.69 13.95 4.87
CA LYS A 37 24.18 12.61 4.49
C LYS A 37 23.90 11.59 5.60
N ARG A 38 24.20 11.95 6.86
CA ARG A 38 23.94 11.09 8.03
C ARG A 38 22.46 10.79 8.20
N SER A 39 21.60 11.81 8.10
CA SER A 39 20.14 11.62 8.22
C SER A 39 19.57 10.71 7.11
N GLN A 40 20.09 10.80 5.89
CA GLN A 40 19.69 9.91 4.79
C GLN A 40 20.16 8.47 5.03
N TYR A 41 21.38 8.30 5.54
CA TYR A 41 21.91 6.98 5.89
C TYR A 41 21.09 6.32 7.00
N GLU A 42 20.74 7.06 8.05
CA GLU A 42 19.89 6.58 9.15
C GLU A 42 18.50 6.18 8.65
N ARG A 43 17.87 7.00 7.79
CA ARG A 43 16.59 6.66 7.14
C ARG A 43 16.68 5.40 6.29
N TYR A 44 17.76 5.25 5.53
CA TYR A 44 17.98 4.06 4.71
C TYR A 44 18.13 2.80 5.57
N GLN A 45 18.95 2.87 6.63
CA GLN A 45 19.12 1.76 7.58
C GLN A 45 17.80 1.39 8.27
N PHE A 46 17.01 2.39 8.69
CA PHE A 46 15.69 2.16 9.27
C PHE A 46 14.74 1.47 8.29
N MET A 47 14.70 1.89 7.02
CA MET A 47 13.88 1.23 6.00
C MET A 47 14.32 -0.22 5.73
N LEU A 48 15.62 -0.51 5.74
CA LEU A 48 16.11 -1.88 5.64
C LEU A 48 15.66 -2.74 6.81
N GLN A 49 15.73 -2.21 8.04
CA GLN A 49 15.26 -2.90 9.24
C GLN A 49 13.75 -3.16 9.17
N GLN A 50 12.94 -2.15 8.83
CA GLN A 50 11.51 -2.32 8.65
C GLN A 50 11.18 -3.37 7.58
N ARG A 51 11.84 -3.32 6.42
CA ARG A 51 11.65 -4.33 5.36
C ARG A 51 11.97 -5.74 5.86
N SER A 52 13.01 -5.90 6.67
CA SER A 52 13.35 -7.21 7.25
C SER A 52 12.29 -7.70 8.24
N LEU A 53 11.71 -6.80 9.06
CA LEU A 53 10.66 -7.12 10.01
C LEU A 53 9.35 -7.49 9.28
N LEU A 54 8.95 -6.70 8.28
CA LEU A 54 7.78 -6.99 7.46
C LEU A 54 7.93 -8.34 6.75
N ARG A 55 9.12 -8.65 6.22
CA ARG A 55 9.36 -9.95 5.57
C ARG A 55 9.21 -11.10 6.56
N LYS A 56 9.74 -10.96 7.78
CA LYS A 56 9.53 -11.96 8.84
C LYS A 56 8.06 -12.12 9.21
N GLU A 57 7.30 -11.02 9.26
CA GLU A 57 5.87 -11.07 9.55
C GLU A 57 5.07 -11.76 8.44
N VAL A 58 5.42 -11.51 7.18
CA VAL A 58 4.85 -12.22 6.03
C VAL A 58 5.18 -13.71 6.11
N ASP A 59 6.45 -14.06 6.31
CA ASP A 59 6.89 -15.46 6.43
C ASP A 59 6.20 -16.17 7.61
N ASP A 60 6.00 -15.48 8.75
CA ASP A 60 5.30 -16.01 9.92
C ASP A 60 3.80 -16.20 9.64
N LYS A 61 3.14 -15.24 8.97
CA LYS A 61 1.74 -15.38 8.55
C LYS A 61 1.56 -16.49 7.53
N GLU A 62 2.47 -16.64 6.57
CA GLU A 62 2.46 -17.76 5.61
C GLU A 62 2.67 -19.10 6.31
N ARG A 63 3.59 -19.18 7.28
CA ARG A 63 3.75 -20.38 8.11
C ARG A 63 2.50 -20.67 8.93
N LYS A 64 1.88 -19.67 9.55
CA LYS A 64 0.60 -19.82 10.25
C LYS A 64 -0.49 -20.31 9.31
N LEU A 65 -0.62 -19.75 8.12
CA LEU A 65 -1.58 -20.20 7.11
C LEU A 65 -1.30 -21.63 6.64
N THR A 66 -0.06 -22.01 6.43
CA THR A 66 0.28 -23.39 6.05
C THR A 66 0.08 -24.37 7.19
N THR A 67 0.38 -24.00 8.44
CA THR A 67 0.06 -24.84 9.62
C THR A 67 -1.44 -24.95 9.84
N LEU A 68 -2.22 -23.87 9.67
CA LEU A 68 -3.68 -23.94 9.70
C LEU A 68 -4.18 -24.81 8.56
N ARG A 69 -3.72 -24.61 7.32
CA ARG A 69 -4.09 -25.44 6.17
C ARG A 69 -3.74 -26.92 6.37
N ASN A 70 -2.60 -27.24 6.97
CA ASN A 70 -2.16 -28.62 7.19
C ASN A 70 -2.83 -29.26 8.42
N ASN A 71 -3.07 -28.51 9.50
CA ASN A 71 -3.87 -28.95 10.66
C ASN A 71 -5.34 -29.13 10.28
N GLU A 72 -5.84 -28.27 9.40
CA GLU A 72 -7.10 -28.44 8.72
C GLU A 72 -7.04 -29.67 7.81
N GLN A 73 -6.01 -29.94 7.03
CA GLN A 73 -5.94 -31.17 6.22
C GLN A 73 -5.88 -32.49 7.05
N GLY A 74 -5.64 -32.42 8.36
CA GLY A 74 -5.79 -33.56 9.28
C GLY A 74 -7.22 -33.80 9.81
N GLY A 75 -8.20 -32.93 9.52
CA GLY A 75 -9.58 -33.03 10.04
C GLY A 75 -10.66 -32.34 9.19
N ILE A 76 -10.31 -31.30 8.45
CA ILE A 76 -10.97 -30.88 7.22
C ILE A 76 -10.58 -31.91 6.16
N ARG A 77 -11.43 -32.95 6.07
CA ARG A 77 -11.85 -33.46 4.77
C ARG A 77 -11.89 -32.25 3.87
N THR A 78 -11.01 -32.17 2.87
CA THR A 78 -11.29 -31.39 1.68
C THR A 78 -12.74 -31.70 1.39
N VAL A 79 -13.62 -30.77 1.71
CA VAL A 79 -14.99 -30.90 1.32
C VAL A 79 -14.86 -30.73 -0.16
N SER A 80 -14.72 -31.87 -0.82
CA SER A 80 -14.66 -31.96 -2.26
C SER A 80 -15.80 -31.09 -2.72
N THR A 81 -15.55 -30.29 -3.75
CA THR A 81 -16.63 -29.59 -4.45
C THR A 81 -17.70 -30.56 -4.98
N SER A 82 -17.54 -31.88 -4.81
CA SER A 82 -18.55 -32.91 -5.00
C SER A 82 -19.39 -33.30 -3.76
N ASP A 83 -19.00 -32.95 -2.52
CA ASP A 83 -19.70 -33.38 -1.28
C ASP A 83 -20.44 -32.23 -0.56
N LEU A 84 -20.21 -30.98 -0.93
CA LEU A 84 -21.17 -29.90 -0.67
C LEU A 84 -22.11 -29.85 -1.86
N ASN A 85 -23.41 -29.81 -1.61
CA ASN A 85 -24.44 -29.44 -2.58
C ASN A 85 -24.10 -28.08 -3.23
N ILE A 86 -23.20 -28.05 -4.21
CA ILE A 86 -22.89 -26.90 -5.08
C ILE A 86 -23.92 -26.92 -6.22
N ASP A 87 -25.19 -26.87 -5.86
CA ASP A 87 -26.25 -26.51 -6.80
C ASP A 87 -26.71 -25.06 -6.61
N GLU A 88 -26.25 -24.34 -5.57
CA GLU A 88 -26.65 -22.94 -5.34
C GLU A 88 -25.53 -22.09 -4.71
N ILE A 89 -24.37 -21.95 -5.36
CA ILE A 89 -23.52 -20.78 -5.04
C ILE A 89 -24.20 -19.56 -5.65
N ASP A 90 -24.82 -18.74 -4.78
CA ASP A 90 -25.48 -17.48 -5.12
C ASP A 90 -24.61 -16.64 -6.07
N ASP A 91 -25.17 -16.31 -7.23
CA ASP A 91 -24.51 -15.53 -8.28
C ASP A 91 -24.02 -14.17 -7.76
N ASN A 92 -24.67 -13.63 -6.73
CA ASN A 92 -24.26 -12.40 -6.06
C ASN A 92 -22.89 -12.55 -5.37
N GLU A 93 -22.62 -13.70 -4.76
CA GLU A 93 -21.37 -13.92 -4.02
C GLU A 93 -20.19 -13.99 -4.99
N LYS A 94 -20.35 -14.68 -6.12
CA LYS A 94 -19.32 -14.74 -7.18
C LYS A 94 -18.97 -13.35 -7.71
N VAL A 95 -19.98 -12.52 -7.95
CA VAL A 95 -19.80 -11.16 -8.47
C VAL A 95 -19.13 -10.25 -7.43
N SER A 96 -19.51 -10.37 -6.16
CA SER A 96 -18.87 -9.61 -5.06
C SER A 96 -17.36 -9.88 -4.99
N ARG A 97 -16.96 -11.16 -5.02
CA ARG A 97 -15.56 -11.58 -4.98
C ARG A 97 -14.78 -11.06 -6.18
N TYR A 98 -15.36 -11.14 -7.38
CA TYR A 98 -14.74 -10.62 -8.59
C TYR A 98 -14.49 -9.10 -8.52
N LEU A 99 -15.48 -8.32 -8.08
CA LEU A 99 -15.35 -6.86 -8.01
C LEU A 99 -14.31 -6.42 -6.97
N ILE A 100 -14.18 -7.15 -5.87
CA ILE A 100 -13.15 -6.90 -4.86
C ILE A 100 -11.76 -7.26 -5.39
N GLN A 101 -11.60 -8.43 -6.02
CA GLN A 101 -10.32 -8.88 -6.59
C GLN A 101 -9.80 -7.96 -7.69
N GLN A 102 -10.70 -7.40 -8.52
CA GLN A 102 -10.36 -6.44 -9.57
C GLN A 102 -10.19 -5.00 -9.04
N GLY A 103 -10.29 -4.80 -7.73
CA GLY A 103 -10.17 -3.48 -7.09
C GLY A 103 -11.25 -2.48 -7.52
N LYS A 104 -12.41 -2.97 -7.99
CA LYS A 104 -13.53 -2.13 -8.42
C LYS A 104 -14.36 -1.62 -7.24
N ILE A 105 -14.34 -2.34 -6.14
CA ILE A 105 -14.94 -1.95 -4.86
C ILE A 105 -14.00 -2.36 -3.73
N THR A 106 -14.05 -1.62 -2.62
CA THR A 106 -13.34 -1.95 -1.37
C THR A 106 -14.13 -2.96 -0.53
N MET A 107 -13.48 -3.61 0.42
CA MET A 107 -14.14 -4.52 1.37
C MET A 107 -15.25 -3.81 2.18
N GLU A 108 -15.01 -2.56 2.59
CA GLU A 108 -16.01 -1.76 3.31
C GLU A 108 -17.23 -1.43 2.44
N GLN A 109 -17.01 -1.14 1.15
CA GLN A 109 -18.10 -0.92 0.20
C GLN A 109 -18.89 -2.21 -0.05
N ASN A 110 -18.22 -3.35 -0.15
CA ASN A 110 -18.87 -4.65 -0.28
C ASN A 110 -19.80 -4.95 0.91
N GLU A 111 -19.34 -4.72 2.14
CA GLU A 111 -20.15 -4.94 3.33
C GLU A 111 -21.39 -4.04 3.36
N LYS A 112 -21.22 -2.76 2.99
CA LYS A 112 -22.34 -1.80 2.85
C LYS A 112 -23.35 -2.23 1.78
N VAL A 113 -22.88 -2.80 0.67
CA VAL A 113 -23.75 -3.32 -0.39
C VAL A 113 -24.55 -4.51 0.14
N LEU A 114 -23.91 -5.48 0.79
CA LEU A 114 -24.58 -6.67 1.32
C LEU A 114 -25.67 -6.30 2.35
N GLN A 115 -25.38 -5.34 3.24
CA GLN A 115 -26.37 -4.84 4.20
C GLN A 115 -27.55 -4.14 3.52
N LYS A 116 -27.31 -3.35 2.47
CA LYS A 116 -28.35 -2.60 1.76
C LYS A 116 -29.11 -3.43 0.72
N MET A 117 -28.54 -4.55 0.27
CA MET A 117 -29.16 -5.46 -0.69
C MET A 117 -30.48 -6.01 -0.15
N GLY A 118 -30.51 -6.43 1.12
CA GLY A 118 -31.73 -6.90 1.77
C GLY A 118 -32.80 -5.81 1.98
N VAL A 119 -32.38 -4.55 2.13
CA VAL A 119 -33.29 -3.40 2.31
C VAL A 119 -33.86 -2.93 0.99
N MET A 120 -33.05 -2.91 -0.06
CA MET A 120 -33.44 -2.42 -1.39
C MET A 120 -34.15 -3.49 -2.23
N GLN A 121 -34.10 -4.77 -1.84
CA GLN A 121 -34.60 -5.90 -2.63
C GLN A 121 -34.04 -5.92 -4.06
N MET A 122 -32.82 -5.42 -4.24
CA MET A 122 -32.10 -5.40 -5.51
C MET A 122 -31.01 -6.47 -5.49
N ASP A 123 -30.60 -6.91 -6.67
CA ASP A 123 -29.42 -7.74 -6.83
C ASP A 123 -28.15 -7.01 -6.38
N TYR A 124 -27.08 -7.76 -6.14
CA TYR A 124 -25.83 -7.18 -5.63
C TYR A 124 -25.27 -6.11 -6.58
N LEU A 125 -25.34 -6.34 -7.89
CA LEU A 125 -24.90 -5.37 -8.91
C LEU A 125 -25.81 -4.15 -8.97
N GLY A 126 -27.13 -4.33 -8.91
CA GLY A 126 -28.08 -3.22 -8.86
C GLY A 126 -27.87 -2.35 -7.63
N THR A 127 -27.58 -2.98 -6.48
CA THR A 127 -27.26 -2.26 -5.23
C THR A 127 -25.92 -1.51 -5.35
N CYS A 128 -24.88 -2.12 -5.94
CA CYS A 128 -23.62 -1.44 -6.22
C CYS A 128 -23.79 -0.23 -7.15
N LEU A 129 -24.66 -0.34 -8.16
CA LEU A 129 -24.97 0.73 -9.10
C LEU A 129 -25.76 1.85 -8.42
N ALA A 130 -26.79 1.51 -7.63
CA ALA A 130 -27.64 2.46 -6.92
C ALA A 130 -26.87 3.26 -5.86
N LEU A 131 -25.86 2.65 -5.22
CA LEU A 131 -24.97 3.33 -4.29
C LEU A 131 -23.85 4.13 -4.97
N GLY A 132 -23.74 4.06 -6.31
CA GLY A 132 -22.71 4.76 -7.08
C GLY A 132 -21.30 4.21 -6.89
N PHE A 133 -21.16 2.97 -6.42
CA PHE A 133 -19.85 2.33 -6.23
C PHE A 133 -19.27 1.79 -7.53
N ILE A 134 -20.11 1.48 -8.53
CA ILE A 134 -19.67 1.01 -9.84
C ILE A 134 -20.43 1.71 -10.97
N ASP A 135 -19.74 1.91 -12.09
CA ASP A 135 -20.37 2.36 -13.33
C ASP A 135 -21.09 1.24 -14.07
N LEU A 136 -22.05 1.62 -14.91
CA LEU A 136 -22.81 0.72 -15.78
C LEU A 136 -21.91 -0.10 -16.73
N LYS A 137 -20.75 0.45 -17.12
CA LYS A 137 -19.73 -0.26 -17.91
C LYS A 137 -19.10 -1.42 -17.11
N THR A 138 -18.78 -1.18 -15.83
CA THR A 138 -18.17 -2.16 -14.93
C THR A 138 -19.18 -3.27 -14.56
N ALA A 139 -20.44 -2.91 -14.33
CA ALA A 139 -21.52 -3.87 -14.10
C ALA A 139 -21.69 -4.83 -15.29
N LYS A 140 -21.69 -4.31 -16.54
CA LYS A 140 -21.76 -5.13 -17.76
C LYS A 140 -20.56 -6.09 -17.90
N GLN A 141 -19.37 -5.67 -17.48
CA GLN A 141 -18.19 -6.54 -17.50
C GLN A 141 -18.29 -7.68 -16.47
N ALA A 142 -18.73 -7.37 -15.25
CA ALA A 142 -18.94 -8.37 -14.19
C ALA A 142 -19.96 -9.44 -14.60
N ILE A 143 -21.07 -9.05 -15.25
CA ILE A 143 -22.08 -9.98 -15.77
C ILE A 143 -21.49 -10.90 -16.84
N LYS A 144 -20.68 -10.38 -17.76
CA LYS A 144 -20.04 -11.19 -18.81
C LYS A 144 -19.10 -12.24 -18.22
N VAL A 145 -18.31 -11.87 -17.21
CA VAL A 145 -17.39 -12.79 -16.54
C VAL A 145 -18.16 -13.87 -15.79
N ASN A 146 -19.23 -13.51 -15.06
CA ASN A 146 -20.05 -14.50 -14.36
C ASN A 146 -20.75 -15.49 -15.32
N LYS A 147 -21.21 -15.02 -16.48
CA LYS A 147 -21.80 -15.88 -17.53
C LYS A 147 -20.78 -16.84 -18.17
N ILE A 148 -19.52 -16.41 -18.35
CA ILE A 148 -18.47 -17.27 -18.92
C ILE A 148 -18.04 -18.34 -17.91
N ALA A 149 -17.89 -17.97 -16.64
CA ALA A 149 -17.55 -18.91 -15.55
C ALA A 149 -18.64 -19.98 -15.37
N SER A 150 -19.92 -19.62 -15.47
CA SER A 150 -21.03 -20.57 -15.35
C SER A 150 -21.14 -21.52 -16.55
N LYS A 151 -20.67 -21.10 -17.74
CA LYS A 151 -20.67 -21.94 -18.95
C LYS A 151 -19.50 -22.92 -19.04
N SER A 152 -18.39 -22.66 -18.33
CA SER A 152 -17.23 -23.57 -18.34
C SER A 152 -17.35 -24.76 -17.38
N ILE A 153 -18.37 -24.78 -16.52
CA ILE A 153 -18.65 -25.89 -15.58
C ILE A 153 -19.57 -26.95 -16.25
N ILE A 154 -20.17 -26.62 -17.40
CA ILE A 154 -21.09 -27.53 -18.15
C ILE A 154 -20.37 -28.17 -19.35
N LYS A 155 -19.09 -28.55 -19.22
CA LYS A 155 -18.36 -29.24 -20.29
C LYS A 155 -17.51 -30.38 -19.76
#